data_AF-A0A1I0B233-F1
#
_entry.id   AF-A0A1I0B233-F1
#
_cell.length_a   1.000
_cell.length_b   1.000
_cell.length_c   1.000
_cell.angle_alpha   90.00
_cell.angle_beta   90.00
_cell.angle_gamma   90.00
#
_symmetry.space_group_name_H-M   'P 1'
#
loop_
_entity.id
_entity.type
_entity.pdbx_description
1 polymer ?
#
loop_
_entity_poly.entity_id
_entity_poly.type
_entity_poly.pdbx_seq_one_letter_code
_entity_poly.pdbx_strand_id
1 'polypeptide(L)' 'MTPSDERKEKAPGVCSTCGELLTVWITPDGTIHPISPHNTCSCDDPSLRIVEADDVFEEDVR' A
#
# COMPACT_ATOMS: atom_id res chain seq x y z
N MET A 1 9.63 23.24 -15.46
CA MET A 1 9.01 21.94 -15.79
C MET A 1 9.95 20.86 -15.27
N THR A 2 9.64 20.31 -14.10
CA THR A 2 10.39 19.21 -13.49
C THR A 2 10.12 17.93 -14.29
N PRO A 3 11.15 17.10 -14.55
CA PRO A 3 11.03 15.96 -15.44
C PRO A 3 10.09 14.92 -14.83
N SER A 4 9.13 14.51 -15.65
CA SER A 4 8.33 13.29 -15.55
C SER A 4 7.69 13.01 -14.18
N ASP A 5 6.50 13.58 -14.05
CA ASP A 5 5.34 13.00 -13.39
C ASP A 5 5.07 11.59 -13.96
N GLU A 6 5.97 10.63 -13.73
CA GLU A 6 5.66 9.22 -13.85
C GLU A 6 4.49 9.02 -12.89
N ARG A 7 3.28 8.88 -13.43
CA ARG A 7 2.01 8.98 -12.70
C ARG A 7 1.96 7.90 -11.61
N LYS A 8 2.47 8.24 -10.41
CA LYS A 8 2.42 7.38 -9.23
C LYS A 8 1.05 7.57 -8.59
N GLU A 9 0.36 6.46 -8.38
CA GLU A 9 -0.95 6.46 -7.75
C GLU A 9 -0.80 6.24 -6.23
N LYS A 10 -1.63 6.92 -5.43
CA LYS A 10 -1.70 6.66 -3.98
C LYS A 10 -2.82 5.68 -3.70
N ALA A 11 -2.55 4.69 -2.87
CA ALA A 11 -3.55 3.72 -2.44
C ALA A 11 -3.36 3.34 -0.96
N PRO A 12 -4.42 2.85 -0.30
CA PRO A 12 -4.26 2.12 0.95
C PRO A 12 -3.52 0.81 0.68
N GLY A 13 -2.49 0.55 1.48
CA GLY A 13 -1.76 -0.70 1.50
C GLY A 13 -1.86 -1.36 2.87
N VAL A 14 -1.57 -2.65 2.90
CA VAL A 14 -1.48 -3.45 4.12
C VAL A 14 -0.21 -4.28 4.09
N CYS A 15 0.43 -4.42 5.25
CA CYS A 15 1.50 -5.38 5.44
C CYS A 15 0.92 -6.79 5.56
N SER A 16 1.24 -7.68 4.62
CA SER A 16 0.82 -9.08 4.66
C SER A 16 1.43 -9.87 5.82
N THR A 17 2.50 -9.35 6.44
CA THR A 17 3.18 -10.00 7.57
C THR A 17 2.48 -9.72 8.91
N CYS A 18 2.11 -8.47 9.17
CA CYS A 18 1.57 -8.06 10.48
C CYS A 18 0.17 -7.43 10.43
N GLY A 19 -0.39 -7.20 9.24
CA GLY A 19 -1.72 -6.62 9.05
C GLY A 19 -1.81 -5.10 9.23
N GLU A 20 -0.70 -4.42 9.49
CA GLU A 20 -0.68 -2.96 9.66
C GLU A 20 -1.03 -2.24 8.36
N LEU A 21 -1.89 -1.23 8.48
CA LEU A 21 -2.35 -0.38 7.36
C LEU A 21 -1.42 0.81 7.16
N LEU A 22 -1.19 1.15 5.90
CA LEU A 22 -0.30 2.24 5.51
C LEU A 22 -0.72 2.85 4.18
N THR A 23 -0.21 4.03 3.86
CA THR A 23 -0.38 4.61 2.52
C THR A 23 0.83 4.26 1.67
N VAL A 24 0.57 3.79 0.44
CA VAL A 24 1.61 3.38 -0.51
C VAL A 24 1.50 4.13 -1.82
N TRP A 25 2.63 4.21 -2.53
CA TRP A 25 2.72 4.57 -3.93
C TRP A 25 2.68 3.31 -4.79
N ILE A 26 1.93 3.37 -5.89
CA ILE A 26 1.93 2.40 -6.98
C ILE A 26 2.62 3.06 -8.17
N THR A 27 3.73 2.49 -8.61
CA THR A 27 4.42 2.93 -9.83
C THR A 27 3.71 2.40 -11.08
N PRO A 28 3.93 2.99 -12.26
CA PRO A 28 3.34 2.50 -13.52
C PRO A 28 3.66 1.03 -13.83
N ASP A 29 4.80 0.51 -13.34
CA ASP A 29 5.22 -0.89 -13.49
C ASP A 29 4.56 -1.83 -12.45
N GLY A 30 3.68 -1.29 -11.59
CA GLY A 30 2.97 -2.06 -10.56
C GLY A 30 3.75 -2.25 -9.26
N THR A 31 4.94 -1.65 -9.12
CA THR A 31 5.72 -1.74 -7.89
C THR A 31 5.09 -0.92 -6.77
N ILE A 32 5.00 -1.52 -5.58
CA ILE A 32 4.38 -0.92 -4.40
C ILE A 32 5.48 -0.49 -3.42
N HIS A 33 5.44 0.76 -2.98
CA HIS A 33 6.36 1.27 -1.97
C HIS A 33 5.64 2.17 -0.95
N PRO A 34 6.05 2.16 0.33
CA PRO A 34 5.48 3.06 1.32
C PRO A 34 5.71 4.53 0.94
N ILE A 35 4.72 5.39 1.17
CA ILE A 35 4.88 6.84 0.96
C ILE A 35 5.85 7.43 1.98
N SER A 36 5.72 7.00 3.23
CA SER A 36 6.58 7.46 4.32
C SER A 36 7.92 6.71 4.31
N PRO A 37 9.06 7.41 4.51
CA PRO A 37 10.36 6.77 4.63
C PRO A 37 10.52 5.98 5.94
N HIS A 38 9.67 6.26 6.93
CA HIS A 38 9.51 5.43 8.11
C HIS A 38 8.41 4.41 7.81
N ASN A 39 8.78 3.12 7.79
CA ASN A 39 7.82 2.04 7.68
C ASN A 39 6.72 2.26 8.73
N THR A 40 5.46 2.20 8.31
CA THR A 40 4.32 2.28 9.24
C THR A 40 4.24 1.05 10.13
N CYS A 41 4.92 -0.05 9.76
CA CYS A 41 5.02 -1.27 10.55
C CYS A 41 6.45 -1.57 11.01
N SER A 42 6.59 -2.36 12.08
CA SER A 42 7.89 -2.72 12.68
C SER A 42 8.53 -3.99 12.08
N CYS A 43 8.06 -4.47 10.93
CA CYS A 43 8.68 -5.63 10.27
C CYS A 43 10.04 -5.24 9.67
N ASP A 44 11.05 -6.10 9.84
CA ASP A 44 12.37 -5.91 9.21
C ASP A 44 12.30 -5.97 7.67
N ASP A 45 11.43 -6.83 7.13
CA ASP A 45 11.17 -6.97 5.69
C ASP A 45 9.65 -7.07 5.43
N PRO A 46 8.93 -5.94 5.32
CA PRO A 46 7.49 -5.94 5.15
C PRO A 46 7.09 -6.31 3.71
N SER A 47 6.26 -7.34 3.57
CA SER A 47 5.58 -7.65 2.32
C SER A 47 4.31 -6.80 2.20
N LEU A 48 4.23 -5.93 1.20
CA LEU A 48 3.12 -4.99 1.03
C LEU A 48 2.18 -5.43 -0.08
N ARG A 49 0.87 -5.29 0.16
CA ARG A 49 -0.18 -5.41 -0.88
C ARG A 49 -1.12 -4.20 -0.82
N ILE A 50 -1.81 -3.92 -1.93
CA ILE A 50 -2.89 -2.93 -1.96
C ILE A 50 -4.13 -3.53 -1.30
N VAL A 51 -4.88 -2.69 -0.58
CA VAL A 51 -6.23 -3.03 -0.12
C VAL A 51 -7.19 -2.62 -1.23
N GLU A 52 -7.80 -3.59 -1.91
CA GLU A 52 -8.81 -3.29 -2.92
C GLU A 52 -10.13 -2.95 -2.24
N ALA A 53 -11.00 -2.20 -2.91
CA ALA A 53 -12.30 -1.84 -2.34
C ALA A 53 -13.15 -3.08 -1.99
N ASP A 54 -12.88 -4.22 -2.64
CA ASP A 54 -13.58 -5.49 -2.43
C ASP A 54 -13.10 -6.25 -1.18
N ASP A 55 -11.89 -5.98 -0.66
CA ASP A 55 -11.36 -6.59 0.59
C ASP A 55 -12.21 -6.24 1.83
N VAL A 56 -13.09 -5.23 1.76
CA VAL A 56 -13.78 -4.64 2.92
C VAL A 56 -15.18 -5.26 3.18
N PHE A 57 -15.68 -6.16 2.31
CA PHE A 57 -17.09 -6.58 2.35
C PHE A 57 -17.38 -7.98 2.94
N GLU A 58 -16.42 -8.66 3.58
CA GLU A 58 -16.65 -9.97 4.20
C GLU A 58 -16.82 -9.95 5.74
N GLU A 59 -17.18 -8.81 6.33
CA GLU A 59 -17.62 -8.78 7.74
C GLU A 59 -19.16 -8.78 7.85
N ASP A 60 -19.68 -9.96 8.25
CA ASP A 60 -20.87 -10.17 9.07
C ASP A 60 -22.25 -9.69 8.53
N VAL A 61 -22.86 -10.52 7.69
CA VAL A 61 -24.33 -10.73 7.76
C VAL A 61 -24.57 -12.02 8.56
N ARG A 62 -24.79 -11.89 9.88
CA ARG A 62 -25.38 -12.95 10.67
C ARG A 62 -26.45 -12.44 11.63
#